data_AF-A0A1V5NDS8-F1
#
_entry.id   AF-A0A1V5NDS8-F1
#
_cell.length_a   1.000
_cell.length_b   1.000
_cell.length_c   1.000
_cell.angle_alpha   90.00
_cell.angle_beta   90.00
_cell.angle_gamma   90.00
#
_symmetry.space_group_name_H-M   'P 1'
#
loop_
_entity.id
_entity.type
_entity.pdbx_description
1 polymer ?
#
loop_
_entity_poly.entity_id
_entity_poly.type
_entity_poly.pdbx_seq_one_letter_code
_entity_poly.pdbx_strand_id
1 'polypeptide(L)'
;MSRTHTLVGLLGQVPFSTDQVDVIGGIVFAKDGTEVGPLLSDNRVLLNGQQRNSIPNTKITVPQIELAMTDGSKPGLVIKRAGLQTANLQEWQAEDGSLLLAIDPEGRISFGGDTQLYRSAEGALTLEGSLHITADLAVSGRFITVPSVVVTLSANDTITPGAAKIKVAGLDGPVILGSVPTVEDGLDGQQLILQGADDARSVTLYDQSMLENSNLELGASARTLGKGDVLTITFDGEDGVWYEISFTDN
;
A
#
# COMPACT_ATOMS: atom_id res chain seq x y z
N MET A 1 4.13 -40.25 -53.11
CA MET A 1 3.13 -39.22 -52.74
C MET A 1 3.88 -38.12 -52.02
N SER A 2 3.92 -36.91 -52.58
CA SER A 2 4.59 -35.76 -51.94
C SER A 2 3.82 -35.37 -50.67
N ARG A 3 4.52 -35.25 -49.55
CA ARG A 3 3.95 -34.74 -48.29
C ARG A 3 4.11 -33.22 -48.30
N THR A 4 3.01 -32.49 -48.26
CA THR A 4 3.01 -31.03 -48.11
C THR A 4 3.33 -30.67 -46.66
N HIS A 5 4.28 -29.76 -46.44
CA HIS A 5 4.66 -29.25 -45.12
C HIS A 5 4.36 -27.74 -45.08
N THR A 6 4.17 -27.16 -43.89
CA THR A 6 3.75 -25.75 -43.77
C THR A 6 4.77 -24.94 -42.98
N LEU A 7 5.34 -23.91 -43.62
CA LEU A 7 6.19 -22.93 -42.94
C LEU A 7 5.24 -21.95 -42.26
N VAL A 8 5.39 -21.73 -40.96
CA VAL A 8 4.61 -20.74 -40.22
C VAL A 8 5.52 -19.57 -39.89
N GLY A 9 5.30 -18.43 -40.55
CA GLY A 9 6.05 -17.20 -40.34
C GLY A 9 5.16 -15.95 -40.38
N LEU A 10 5.79 -14.78 -40.27
CA LEU A 10 5.15 -13.46 -40.11
C LEU A 10 4.15 -13.07 -41.24
N LEU A 11 4.19 -13.76 -42.39
CA LEU A 11 3.31 -13.52 -43.56
C LEU A 11 2.17 -14.55 -43.71
N GLY A 12 1.98 -15.44 -42.73
CA GLY A 12 0.98 -16.50 -42.78
C GLY A 12 1.57 -17.90 -43.04
N GLN A 13 0.70 -18.86 -43.31
CA GLN A 13 1.06 -20.23 -43.64
C GLN A 13 1.54 -20.29 -45.09
N VAL A 14 2.83 -20.54 -45.30
CA VAL A 14 3.38 -20.78 -46.64
C VAL A 14 3.60 -22.29 -46.79
N PRO A 15 2.75 -23.01 -47.53
CA PRO A 15 2.99 -24.41 -47.82
C PRO A 15 4.25 -24.56 -48.69
N PHE A 16 5.10 -25.52 -48.36
CA PHE A 16 6.28 -25.88 -49.15
C PHE A 16 6.31 -27.39 -49.42
N SER A 17 6.85 -27.76 -50.58
CA SER A 17 7.10 -29.17 -50.95
C SER A 17 8.45 -29.62 -50.39
N THR A 18 8.61 -30.93 -50.16
CA THR A 18 9.92 -31.55 -49.84
C THR A 18 10.98 -31.31 -50.93
N ASP A 19 10.57 -30.86 -52.11
CA ASP A 19 11.49 -30.55 -53.20
C ASP A 19 12.17 -29.18 -53.00
N GLN A 20 11.63 -28.32 -52.12
CA GLN A 20 12.07 -26.94 -51.91
C GLN A 20 12.95 -26.75 -50.68
N VAL A 21 13.05 -27.74 -49.81
CA VAL A 21 13.85 -27.71 -48.57
C VAL A 21 14.45 -29.09 -48.31
N ASP A 22 15.47 -29.15 -47.46
CA ASP A 22 16.00 -30.42 -46.96
C ASP A 22 15.63 -30.59 -45.48
N VAL A 23 15.16 -31.79 -45.11
CA VAL A 23 14.88 -32.12 -43.71
C VAL A 23 15.90 -33.15 -43.25
N ILE A 24 16.79 -32.74 -42.35
CA ILE A 24 17.90 -33.56 -41.87
C ILE A 24 17.82 -33.60 -40.35
N GLY A 25 17.68 -34.80 -39.78
CA GLY A 25 17.64 -34.98 -38.33
C GLY A 25 16.49 -34.25 -37.61
N GLY A 26 15.37 -33.97 -38.32
CA GLY A 26 14.24 -33.22 -37.75
C GLY A 26 14.39 -31.70 -37.80
N ILE A 27 15.43 -31.18 -38.46
CA ILE A 27 15.63 -29.74 -38.71
C ILE A 27 15.39 -29.47 -40.19
N VAL A 28 14.72 -28.35 -40.50
CA VAL A 28 14.47 -27.89 -41.87
C VAL A 28 15.58 -26.93 -42.29
N PHE A 29 16.15 -27.19 -43.47
CA PHE A 29 17.16 -26.38 -44.13
C PHE A 29 16.65 -25.87 -45.47
N ALA A 30 16.96 -24.62 -45.82
CA ALA A 30 16.80 -24.14 -47.19
C ALA A 30 17.83 -24.83 -48.12
N LYS A 31 17.58 -24.85 -49.43
CA LYS A 31 18.46 -25.51 -50.42
C LYS A 31 19.86 -24.88 -50.52
N ASP A 32 20.04 -23.67 -50.00
CA ASP A 32 21.34 -23.03 -49.85
C ASP A 32 22.10 -23.49 -48.59
N GLY A 33 21.52 -24.40 -47.80
CA GLY A 33 22.09 -24.94 -46.56
C GLY A 33 21.74 -24.15 -45.30
N THR A 34 20.99 -23.05 -45.40
CA THR A 34 20.61 -22.24 -44.23
C THR A 34 19.63 -22.98 -43.33
N GLU A 35 19.93 -23.07 -42.03
CA GLU A 35 19.00 -23.63 -41.05
C GLU A 35 17.78 -22.72 -40.88
N VAL A 36 16.59 -23.26 -41.16
CA VAL A 36 15.31 -22.59 -40.95
C VAL A 36 14.83 -22.82 -39.51
N GLY A 37 14.95 -24.05 -39.03
CA GLY A 37 14.70 -24.43 -37.64
C GLY A 37 13.99 -25.79 -37.51
N PRO A 38 13.61 -26.20 -36.29
CA PRO A 38 13.12 -27.56 -36.04
C PRO A 38 11.73 -27.80 -36.61
N LEU A 39 11.53 -28.99 -37.20
CA LEU A 39 10.24 -29.51 -37.66
C LEU A 39 9.49 -30.14 -36.48
N LEU A 40 8.30 -29.62 -36.20
CA LEU A 40 7.40 -30.13 -35.18
C LEU A 40 6.62 -31.35 -35.69
N SER A 41 6.11 -32.15 -34.77
CA SER A 41 5.34 -33.37 -35.05
C SER A 41 4.03 -33.13 -35.81
N ASP A 42 3.55 -31.88 -35.85
CA ASP A 42 2.39 -31.44 -36.61
C ASP A 42 2.75 -30.83 -37.99
N ASN A 43 3.96 -31.09 -38.49
CA ASN A 43 4.52 -30.60 -39.75
C ASN A 43 4.68 -29.07 -39.86
N ARG A 44 4.70 -28.35 -38.72
CA ARG A 44 5.10 -26.94 -38.66
C ARG A 44 6.58 -26.79 -38.39
N VAL A 45 7.20 -25.72 -38.89
CA VAL A 45 8.60 -25.38 -38.61
C VAL A 45 8.65 -24.21 -37.64
N LEU A 46 9.39 -24.35 -36.53
CA LEU A 46 9.75 -23.20 -35.71
C LEU A 46 10.90 -22.48 -36.40
N LEU A 47 10.69 -21.22 -36.77
CA LEU A 47 11.73 -20.45 -37.42
C LEU A 47 12.73 -19.93 -36.37
N ASN A 48 14.01 -20.25 -36.54
CA ASN A 48 15.08 -19.71 -35.70
C ASN A 48 15.13 -18.18 -35.82
N GLY A 49 15.24 -17.48 -34.67
CA GLY A 49 15.41 -16.01 -34.63
C GLY A 49 14.14 -15.18 -34.88
N GLN A 50 12.93 -15.75 -34.80
CA GLN A 50 11.70 -14.95 -34.95
C GLN A 50 11.52 -13.95 -33.81
N GLN A 51 11.28 -12.69 -34.18
CA GLN A 51 10.99 -11.59 -33.26
C GLN A 51 9.60 -11.71 -32.60
N ARG A 52 8.68 -12.52 -33.15
CA ARG A 52 7.33 -12.73 -32.63
C ARG A 52 6.79 -14.12 -32.97
N ASN A 53 6.71 -15.01 -31.98
CA ASN A 53 5.95 -16.24 -32.05
C ASN A 53 4.64 -16.07 -31.28
N SER A 54 3.52 -15.99 -31.98
CA SER A 54 2.19 -15.97 -31.35
C SER A 54 1.71 -17.40 -31.15
N ILE A 55 1.57 -17.82 -29.89
CA ILE A 55 1.04 -19.14 -29.52
C ILE A 55 -0.33 -18.90 -28.83
N PRO A 56 -1.45 -19.02 -29.56
CA PRO A 56 -2.76 -18.73 -28.98
C PRO A 56 -3.17 -19.83 -27.99
N ASN A 57 -3.68 -19.42 -26.82
CA ASN A 57 -4.42 -20.26 -25.87
C ASN A 57 -3.81 -21.66 -25.60
N THR A 58 -2.50 -21.72 -25.34
CA THR A 58 -1.77 -22.98 -25.17
C THR A 58 -1.31 -23.15 -23.73
N LYS A 59 -1.62 -24.31 -23.14
CA LYS A 59 -1.03 -24.75 -21.87
C LYS A 59 0.40 -25.20 -22.13
N ILE A 60 1.36 -24.57 -21.46
CA ILE A 60 2.76 -24.96 -21.49
C ILE A 60 3.02 -25.82 -20.24
N THR A 61 3.31 -27.11 -20.44
CA THR A 61 3.64 -28.05 -19.36
C THR A 61 5.13 -28.33 -19.38
N VAL A 62 5.90 -27.59 -18.58
CA VAL A 62 7.35 -27.73 -18.44
C VAL A 62 7.74 -27.50 -16.97
N PRO A 63 8.86 -28.07 -16.50
CA PRO A 63 9.32 -27.85 -15.12
C PRO A 63 9.74 -26.40 -14.84
N GLN A 64 10.19 -25.66 -15.87
CA GLN A 64 10.61 -24.27 -15.77
C GLN A 64 10.37 -23.54 -17.09
N ILE A 65 9.93 -22.29 -17.01
CA ILE A 65 9.92 -21.33 -18.13
C ILE A 65 10.99 -20.29 -17.81
N GLU A 66 11.99 -20.15 -18.67
CA GLU A 66 13.03 -19.11 -18.56
C GLU A 66 12.85 -18.07 -19.67
N LEU A 67 12.84 -16.78 -19.28
CA LEU A 67 12.82 -15.64 -20.19
C LEU A 67 14.16 -14.90 -20.08
N ALA A 68 15.13 -15.28 -20.91
CA ALA A 68 16.44 -14.63 -20.95
C ALA A 68 16.37 -13.32 -21.76
N MET A 69 16.57 -12.17 -21.10
CA MET A 69 16.62 -10.88 -21.78
C MET A 69 18.04 -10.59 -22.28
N THR A 70 18.18 -10.30 -23.57
CA THR A 70 19.46 -9.86 -24.18
C THR A 70 19.56 -8.34 -24.34
N ASP A 71 18.46 -7.60 -24.13
CA ASP A 71 18.37 -6.14 -24.19
C ASP A 71 17.55 -5.61 -23.00
N GLY A 72 18.21 -4.95 -22.05
CA GLY A 72 17.55 -4.40 -20.85
C GLY A 72 16.67 -3.18 -21.10
N SER A 73 16.64 -2.64 -22.33
CA SER A 73 15.74 -1.54 -22.70
C SER A 73 14.32 -2.02 -23.01
N LYS A 74 14.08 -3.34 -23.04
CA LYS A 74 12.78 -3.94 -23.35
C LYS A 74 12.20 -4.66 -22.12
N PRO A 75 10.87 -4.63 -21.94
CA PRO A 75 10.23 -5.43 -20.91
C PRO A 75 10.37 -6.92 -21.22
N GLY A 76 10.76 -7.73 -20.22
CA GLY A 76 10.94 -9.18 -20.39
C GLY A 76 9.62 -9.95 -20.52
N LEU A 77 8.63 -9.61 -19.71
CA LEU A 77 7.27 -10.16 -19.76
C LEU A 77 6.27 -9.02 -19.73
N VAL A 78 5.32 -9.04 -20.67
CA VAL A 78 4.19 -8.12 -20.69
C VAL A 78 2.91 -8.93 -20.79
N ILE A 79 2.11 -8.89 -19.73
CA ILE A 79 0.77 -9.46 -19.69
C ILE A 79 -0.22 -8.32 -19.95
N LYS A 80 -1.05 -8.47 -20.97
CA LYS A 80 -2.08 -7.48 -21.33
C LYS A 80 -3.44 -8.13 -21.27
N ARG A 81 -4.42 -7.37 -20.78
CA ARG A 81 -5.81 -7.79 -20.87
C ARG A 81 -6.27 -7.87 -22.32
N ALA A 82 -7.08 -8.88 -22.64
CA ALA A 82 -7.90 -8.83 -23.84
C ALA A 82 -9.06 -7.84 -23.65
N GLY A 83 -9.60 -7.30 -24.74
CA GLY A 83 -10.82 -6.49 -24.67
C GLY A 83 -11.96 -7.32 -24.09
N LEU A 84 -12.56 -6.84 -22.98
CA LEU A 84 -13.63 -7.53 -22.24
C LEU A 84 -13.19 -8.84 -21.54
N GLN A 85 -11.92 -8.98 -21.17
CA GLN A 85 -11.46 -10.08 -20.33
C GLN A 85 -12.15 -10.03 -18.95
N THR A 86 -12.75 -11.15 -18.55
CA THR A 86 -13.41 -11.31 -17.23
C THR A 86 -12.61 -12.20 -16.27
N ALA A 87 -11.65 -12.98 -16.78
CA ALA A 87 -10.77 -13.82 -15.97
C ALA A 87 -9.48 -13.09 -15.58
N ASN A 88 -8.82 -13.51 -14.51
CA ASN A 88 -7.58 -12.89 -14.03
C ASN A 88 -6.49 -12.83 -15.13
N LEU A 89 -5.68 -11.77 -15.10
CA LEU A 89 -4.52 -11.60 -15.97
C LEU A 89 -3.41 -12.59 -15.64
N GLN A 90 -3.24 -12.90 -14.35
CA GLN A 90 -2.32 -13.89 -13.86
C GLN A 90 -2.87 -14.56 -12.62
N GLU A 91 -2.63 -15.86 -12.49
CA GLU A 91 -2.98 -16.65 -11.31
C GLU A 91 -1.78 -17.51 -10.91
N TRP A 92 -1.57 -17.60 -9.61
CA TRP A 92 -0.74 -18.62 -8.98
C TRP A 92 -1.68 -19.50 -8.17
N GLN A 93 -1.66 -20.81 -8.45
CA GLN A 93 -2.55 -21.79 -7.85
C GLN A 93 -1.75 -22.89 -7.16
N ALA A 94 -2.38 -23.53 -6.16
CA ALA A 94 -1.89 -24.77 -5.59
C ALA A 94 -2.15 -25.95 -6.55
N GLU A 95 -1.59 -27.12 -6.22
CA GLU A 95 -1.77 -28.35 -7.02
C GLU A 95 -3.23 -28.78 -7.14
N ASP A 96 -4.05 -28.49 -6.13
CA ASP A 96 -5.48 -28.77 -6.11
C ASP A 96 -6.33 -27.76 -6.90
N GLY A 97 -5.72 -26.74 -7.50
CA GLY A 97 -6.37 -25.67 -8.25
C GLY A 97 -6.88 -24.51 -7.39
N SER A 98 -6.65 -24.52 -6.09
CA SER A 98 -7.00 -23.39 -5.21
C SER A 98 -6.14 -22.17 -5.54
N LEU A 99 -6.75 -20.98 -5.55
CA LEU A 99 -6.04 -19.72 -5.81
C LEU A 99 -5.12 -19.37 -4.64
N LEU A 100 -3.87 -19.03 -4.92
CA LEU A 100 -2.91 -18.50 -3.93
C LEU A 100 -2.75 -16.98 -4.08
N LEU A 101 -2.64 -16.51 -5.32
CA LEU A 101 -2.46 -15.10 -5.68
C LEU A 101 -3.05 -14.88 -7.07
N ALA A 102 -3.69 -13.73 -7.31
CA ALA A 102 -4.10 -13.34 -8.64
C ALA A 102 -3.90 -11.85 -8.90
N ILE A 103 -3.78 -11.53 -10.18
CA ILE A 103 -3.92 -10.17 -10.71
C ILE A 103 -5.20 -10.18 -11.54
N ASP A 104 -6.21 -9.44 -11.13
CA ASP A 104 -7.51 -9.42 -11.79
C ASP A 104 -7.49 -8.63 -13.13
N PRO A 105 -8.56 -8.62 -13.94
CA PRO A 105 -8.60 -7.90 -15.21
C PRO A 105 -8.37 -6.38 -15.11
N GLU A 106 -8.60 -5.81 -13.93
CA GLU A 106 -8.38 -4.40 -13.60
C GLU A 106 -6.96 -4.13 -13.06
N GLY A 107 -6.16 -5.16 -12.82
CA GLY A 107 -4.80 -5.05 -12.29
C GLY A 107 -4.72 -5.02 -10.76
N ARG A 108 -5.81 -5.36 -10.05
CA ARG A 108 -5.78 -5.47 -8.58
C ARG A 108 -5.16 -6.81 -8.18
N ILE A 109 -4.39 -6.78 -7.10
CA ILE A 109 -3.77 -7.98 -6.53
C ILE A 109 -4.71 -8.57 -5.47
N SER A 110 -5.07 -9.85 -5.59
CA SER A 110 -5.87 -10.58 -4.60
C SER A 110 -5.10 -11.79 -4.07
N PHE A 111 -5.18 -12.02 -2.76
CA PHE A 111 -4.59 -13.16 -2.09
C PHE A 111 -5.67 -14.19 -1.78
N GLY A 112 -5.37 -15.48 -1.98
CA GLY A 112 -6.33 -16.57 -1.77
C GLY A 112 -6.66 -16.88 -0.30
N GLY A 113 -6.01 -16.19 0.64
CA GLY A 113 -6.21 -16.31 2.08
C GLY A 113 -5.43 -15.25 2.83
N ASP A 114 -5.27 -15.44 4.15
CA ASP A 114 -4.49 -14.52 4.99
C ASP A 114 -3.07 -14.37 4.44
N THR A 115 -2.71 -13.14 4.09
CA THR A 115 -1.39 -12.82 3.55
C THR A 115 -0.64 -11.89 4.47
N GLN A 116 0.61 -12.26 4.73
CA GLN A 116 1.58 -11.38 5.33
C GLN A 116 2.22 -10.53 4.24
N LEU A 117 1.93 -9.22 4.26
CA LEU A 117 2.61 -8.24 3.42
C LEU A 117 3.96 -7.89 4.06
N TYR A 118 5.01 -8.63 3.67
CA TYR A 118 6.38 -8.35 4.09
C TYR A 118 7.00 -7.21 3.26
N ARG A 119 7.72 -6.32 3.92
CA ARG A 119 8.38 -5.14 3.35
C ARG A 119 9.90 -5.36 3.25
N SER A 120 10.54 -4.79 2.23
CA SER A 120 11.96 -5.01 1.90
C SER A 120 12.96 -4.03 2.54
N ALA A 121 12.53 -3.08 3.38
CA ALA A 121 13.42 -2.23 4.17
C ALA A 121 12.77 -1.72 5.49
N GLU A 122 13.61 -1.28 6.43
CA GLU A 122 13.43 -1.19 7.88
C GLU A 122 12.10 -0.60 8.40
N GLY A 123 11.38 -1.41 9.18
CA GLY A 123 10.52 -0.94 10.29
C GLY A 123 9.05 -0.57 10.00
N ALA A 124 8.69 -0.01 8.84
CA ALA A 124 7.36 0.62 8.67
C ALA A 124 6.61 0.27 7.37
N LEU A 125 5.29 0.03 7.46
CA LEU A 125 4.40 0.04 6.28
C LEU A 125 4.06 1.51 6.04
N THR A 126 4.62 2.08 4.98
CA THR A 126 4.24 3.41 4.52
C THR A 126 3.07 3.27 3.56
N LEU A 127 1.93 3.87 3.91
CA LEU A 127 0.81 4.09 3.01
C LEU A 127 0.84 5.57 2.61
N GLU A 128 0.57 5.87 1.34
CA GLU A 128 0.40 7.27 0.92
C GLU A 128 -0.91 7.89 1.46
N GLY A 129 -1.82 7.05 1.98
CA GLY A 129 -3.12 7.47 2.50
C GLY A 129 -3.58 6.66 3.73
N SER A 130 -4.89 6.48 3.88
CA SER A 130 -5.47 5.79 5.03
C SER A 130 -5.29 4.26 4.96
N LEU A 131 -5.18 3.64 6.13
CA LEU A 131 -5.38 2.21 6.29
C LEU A 131 -6.88 1.96 6.44
N HIS A 132 -7.53 1.36 5.45
CA HIS A 132 -8.94 0.96 5.52
C HIS A 132 -9.08 -0.45 6.08
N ILE A 133 -9.78 -0.60 7.21
CA ILE A 133 -9.99 -1.87 7.91
C ILE A 133 -11.50 -2.06 8.06
N THR A 134 -12.05 -3.09 7.41
CA THR A 134 -13.49 -3.37 7.40
C THR A 134 -13.95 -4.27 8.54
N ALA A 135 -13.00 -4.88 9.25
CA ALA A 135 -13.22 -5.74 10.42
C ALA A 135 -12.25 -5.32 11.53
N ASP A 136 -11.55 -6.26 12.14
CA ASP A 136 -10.71 -5.99 13.31
C ASP A 136 -9.26 -5.60 12.94
N LEU A 137 -8.69 -4.67 13.71
CA LEU A 137 -7.26 -4.40 13.73
C LEU A 137 -6.61 -5.14 14.89
N ALA A 138 -5.89 -6.23 14.62
CA ALA A 138 -5.08 -6.92 15.61
C ALA A 138 -3.65 -6.34 15.65
N VAL A 139 -3.26 -5.75 16.78
CA VAL A 139 -1.88 -5.29 17.03
C VAL A 139 -1.25 -6.18 18.10
N SER A 140 -0.39 -7.12 17.69
CA SER A 140 0.33 -8.00 18.64
C SER A 140 1.42 -7.27 19.43
N GLY A 141 1.88 -6.12 18.91
CA GLY A 141 2.85 -5.25 19.56
C GLY A 141 2.20 -4.22 20.48
N ARG A 142 2.90 -3.11 20.71
CA ARG A 142 2.41 -1.97 21.51
C ARG A 142 2.00 -0.82 20.61
N PHE A 143 0.84 -0.22 20.87
CA PHE A 143 0.51 1.11 20.35
C PHE A 143 1.35 2.16 21.11
N ILE A 144 2.22 2.88 20.41
CA ILE A 144 3.11 3.89 21.00
C ILE A 144 2.76 5.24 20.39
N THR A 145 2.34 6.18 21.24
CA THR A 145 2.33 7.59 20.92
C THR A 145 3.60 8.23 21.47
N VAL A 146 4.32 8.97 20.64
CA VAL A 146 5.49 9.72 21.08
C VAL A 146 5.01 11.04 21.69
N PRO A 147 5.27 11.31 22.97
CA PRO A 147 4.89 12.58 23.58
C PRO A 147 5.66 13.75 22.94
N SER A 148 5.09 14.94 22.98
CA SER A 148 5.83 16.16 22.66
C SER A 148 6.99 16.39 23.65
N VAL A 149 7.93 17.24 23.23
CA VAL A 149 8.76 17.99 24.18
C VAL A 149 7.85 18.83 25.07
N VAL A 150 8.27 19.16 26.29
CA VAL A 150 7.51 20.05 27.17
C VAL A 150 7.33 21.41 26.48
N VAL A 151 6.08 21.79 26.28
CA VAL A 151 5.67 23.11 25.79
C VAL A 151 5.52 24.04 26.99
N THR A 152 6.28 25.12 27.01
CA THR A 152 6.18 26.16 28.03
C THR A 152 5.22 27.26 27.58
N LEU A 153 4.19 27.55 28.37
CA LEU A 153 3.07 28.40 28.00
C LEU A 153 3.02 29.67 28.85
N SER A 154 2.66 30.78 28.21
CA SER A 154 2.22 32.04 28.79
C SER A 154 0.69 32.14 28.72
N ALA A 155 0.10 33.10 29.42
CA ALA A 155 -1.37 33.21 29.53
C ALA A 155 -2.10 33.38 28.17
N ASN A 156 -1.43 33.89 27.13
CA ASN A 156 -2.04 34.11 25.83
C ASN A 156 -1.66 33.06 24.78
N ASP A 157 -0.93 32.02 25.16
CA ASP A 157 -0.50 30.98 24.22
C ASP A 157 -1.64 29.98 23.99
N THR A 158 -1.93 29.69 22.72
CA THR A 158 -2.83 28.60 22.31
C THR A 158 -2.03 27.29 22.19
N ILE A 159 -2.63 26.18 22.62
CA ILE A 159 -2.02 24.85 22.50
C ILE A 159 -2.26 24.29 21.10
N THR A 160 -1.18 24.02 20.35
CA THR A 160 -1.27 23.28 19.07
C THR A 160 -1.33 21.76 19.30
N PRO A 161 -2.33 21.03 18.77
CA PRO A 161 -2.48 19.58 18.93
C PRO A 161 -1.56 18.79 17.98
N GLY A 162 -0.27 19.14 17.94
CA GLY A 162 0.74 18.60 17.00
C GLY A 162 1.23 17.17 17.32
N ALA A 163 0.81 16.60 18.45
CA ALA A 163 1.06 15.21 18.82
C ALA A 163 -0.11 14.70 19.67
N ALA A 164 -0.34 13.38 19.66
CA ALA A 164 -1.42 12.76 20.45
C ALA A 164 -1.27 12.99 21.97
N LYS A 165 -0.05 13.24 22.44
CA LYS A 165 0.23 13.61 23.83
C LYS A 165 1.12 14.84 23.89
N ILE A 166 0.59 15.93 24.46
CA ILE A 166 1.30 17.19 24.68
C ILE A 166 1.65 17.32 26.16
N LYS A 167 2.92 17.60 26.45
CA LYS A 167 3.37 17.96 27.79
C LYS A 167 3.36 19.47 27.94
N VAL A 168 2.75 19.98 29.00
CA VAL A 168 2.61 21.43 29.24
C VAL A 168 3.19 21.85 30.58
N ALA A 169 3.73 23.06 30.64
CA ALA A 169 4.11 23.76 31.86
C ALA A 169 4.00 25.26 31.63
N GLY A 170 3.82 26.06 32.67
CA GLY A 170 3.96 27.51 32.57
C GLY A 170 5.40 27.94 32.28
N LEU A 171 5.57 29.10 31.65
CA LEU A 171 6.90 29.64 31.29
C LEU A 171 7.72 30.01 32.54
N ASP A 172 7.16 30.85 33.42
CA ASP A 172 7.86 31.42 34.58
C ASP A 172 7.16 31.16 35.93
N GLY A 173 6.21 30.22 35.96
CA GLY A 173 5.41 29.91 37.15
C GLY A 173 4.08 29.28 36.77
N PRO A 174 3.13 29.15 37.71
CA PRO A 174 1.77 28.73 37.40
C PRO A 174 1.15 29.70 36.39
N VAL A 175 0.48 29.17 35.38
CA VAL A 175 -0.17 29.96 34.33
C VAL A 175 -1.65 29.58 34.22
N ILE A 176 -2.50 30.59 34.06
CA ILE A 176 -3.89 30.42 33.67
C ILE A 176 -3.99 30.84 32.21
N LEU A 177 -4.42 29.93 31.34
CA LEU A 177 -4.60 30.24 29.92
C LEU A 177 -5.86 31.07 29.72
N GLY A 178 -5.71 32.19 29.02
CA GLY A 178 -6.74 33.14 28.62
C GLY A 178 -6.84 33.30 27.10
N SER A 179 -6.13 32.46 26.33
CA SER A 179 -6.22 32.42 24.87
C SER A 179 -7.58 31.89 24.41
N VAL A 180 -8.12 32.46 23.34
CA VAL A 180 -9.36 32.03 22.68
C VAL A 180 -9.10 31.85 21.17
N PRO A 181 -9.12 30.63 20.62
CA PRO A 181 -9.32 29.35 21.31
C PRO A 181 -8.16 28.98 22.25
N THR A 182 -8.42 28.11 23.23
CA THR A 182 -7.40 27.63 24.18
C THR A 182 -6.53 26.55 23.56
N VAL A 183 -7.13 25.69 22.74
CA VAL A 183 -6.45 24.67 21.95
C VAL A 183 -6.80 24.92 20.48
N GLU A 184 -5.86 24.84 19.54
CA GLU A 184 -6.22 24.95 18.12
C GLU A 184 -7.20 23.83 17.73
N ASP A 185 -8.09 24.11 16.78
CA ASP A 185 -9.07 23.14 16.31
C ASP A 185 -8.39 21.88 15.75
N GLY A 186 -8.95 20.72 16.08
CA GLY A 186 -8.47 19.42 15.65
C GLY A 186 -9.11 18.94 14.35
N LEU A 187 -8.85 17.67 14.02
CA LEU A 187 -9.70 16.92 13.11
C LEU A 187 -10.88 16.32 13.88
N ASP A 188 -12.05 16.20 13.25
CA ASP A 188 -13.22 15.59 13.88
C ASP A 188 -12.89 14.19 14.44
N GLY A 189 -13.25 13.95 15.70
CA GLY A 189 -12.93 12.73 16.45
C GLY A 189 -11.47 12.62 16.92
N GLN A 190 -10.62 13.63 16.71
CA GLN A 190 -9.24 13.62 17.19
C GLN A 190 -9.22 13.63 18.72
N GLN A 191 -8.48 12.69 19.30
CA GLN A 191 -8.19 12.68 20.74
C GLN A 191 -6.85 13.35 21.04
N LEU A 192 -6.81 14.14 22.12
CA LEU A 192 -5.62 14.81 22.63
C LEU A 192 -5.44 14.51 24.11
N ILE A 193 -4.20 14.17 24.51
CA ILE A 193 -3.80 13.98 25.89
C ILE A 193 -2.90 15.15 26.30
N LEU A 194 -3.38 16.00 27.20
CA LEU A 194 -2.58 17.03 27.85
C LEU A 194 -2.03 16.47 29.17
N GLN A 195 -0.72 16.54 29.38
CA GLN A 195 -0.09 16.13 30.63
C GLN A 195 0.71 17.30 31.21
N GLY A 196 0.42 17.66 32.46
CA GLY A 196 1.23 18.66 33.17
C GLY A 196 2.61 18.10 33.50
N ALA A 197 3.63 18.94 33.35
CA ALA A 197 5.04 18.54 33.45
C ALA A 197 5.73 19.00 34.74
N ASP A 198 5.12 19.91 35.51
CA ASP A 198 5.78 20.61 36.62
C ASP A 198 4.76 21.18 37.63
N ASP A 199 4.93 20.90 38.93
CA ASP A 199 4.05 21.38 40.01
C ASP A 199 4.24 22.87 40.31
N ALA A 200 5.45 23.39 40.11
CA ALA A 200 5.75 24.80 40.31
C ALA A 200 5.32 25.66 39.12
N ARG A 201 5.06 25.02 37.97
CA ARG A 201 4.65 25.66 36.72
C ARG A 201 3.42 24.98 36.15
N SER A 202 2.41 24.82 37.00
CA SER A 202 1.14 24.24 36.60
C SER A 202 0.42 25.08 35.53
N VAL A 203 -0.45 24.44 34.77
CA VAL A 203 -1.24 25.10 33.70
C VAL A 203 -2.72 24.93 34.01
N THR A 204 -3.44 26.02 34.17
CA THR A 204 -4.90 26.03 34.35
C THR A 204 -5.59 26.36 33.03
N LEU A 205 -6.51 25.50 32.61
CA LEU A 205 -7.40 25.67 31.46
C LEU A 205 -8.79 26.03 31.95
N TYR A 206 -9.44 27.00 31.29
CA TYR A 206 -10.82 27.37 31.55
C TYR A 206 -11.77 26.80 30.52
N ASP A 207 -12.88 26.31 31.03
CA ASP A 207 -14.06 25.91 30.27
C ASP A 207 -14.77 27.12 29.63
N GLN A 208 -15.67 26.90 28.67
CA GLN A 208 -16.44 27.97 28.03
C GLN A 208 -17.26 28.81 29.01
N SER A 209 -17.67 28.22 30.15
CA SER A 209 -18.38 28.93 31.21
C SER A 209 -17.55 30.00 31.93
N MET A 210 -16.22 29.88 31.91
CA MET A 210 -15.28 30.81 32.56
C MET A 210 -14.52 31.68 31.56
N LEU A 211 -14.26 31.16 30.36
CA LEU A 211 -13.61 31.87 29.27
C LEU A 211 -14.42 31.65 27.99
N GLU A 212 -15.24 32.65 27.64
CA GLU A 212 -16.08 32.58 26.45
C GLU A 212 -15.23 32.34 25.19
N ASN A 213 -15.64 31.40 24.34
CA ASN A 213 -14.88 30.96 23.15
C ASN A 213 -13.53 30.29 23.48
N SER A 214 -13.36 29.75 24.68
CA SER A 214 -12.17 28.95 25.02
C SER A 214 -12.02 27.69 24.16
N ASN A 215 -13.08 27.26 23.46
CA ASN A 215 -13.24 26.00 22.72
C ASN A 215 -13.06 24.72 23.56
N LEU A 216 -13.24 24.80 24.87
CA LEU A 216 -13.17 23.67 25.81
C LEU A 216 -14.49 23.49 26.55
N GLU A 217 -15.07 22.29 26.50
CA GLU A 217 -16.19 21.85 27.35
C GLU A 217 -15.68 20.81 28.35
N LEU A 218 -15.45 21.26 29.58
CA LEU A 218 -14.78 20.49 30.63
C LEU A 218 -15.78 19.97 31.68
N GLY A 219 -15.42 18.89 32.38
CA GLY A 219 -16.23 18.36 33.48
C GLY A 219 -16.29 19.26 34.72
N ALA A 220 -15.56 20.38 34.70
CA ALA A 220 -15.53 21.42 35.71
C ALA A 220 -15.21 22.77 35.04
N SER A 221 -15.51 23.89 35.71
CA SER A 221 -15.25 25.23 35.14
C SER A 221 -13.76 25.54 34.88
N ALA A 222 -12.86 24.77 35.49
CA ALA A 222 -11.43 24.84 35.26
C ALA A 222 -10.75 23.49 35.52
N ARG A 223 -9.66 23.21 34.81
CA ARG A 223 -8.73 22.10 35.09
C ARG A 223 -7.33 22.65 35.27
N THR A 224 -6.66 22.30 36.36
CA THR A 224 -5.25 22.65 36.58
C THR A 224 -4.40 21.40 36.41
N LEU A 225 -3.33 21.51 35.63
CA LEU A 225 -2.39 20.44 35.33
C LEU A 225 -1.04 20.72 36.02
N GLY A 226 -0.83 20.11 37.18
CA GLY A 226 0.46 19.90 37.83
C GLY A 226 1.21 18.70 37.23
N LYS A 227 2.32 18.31 37.85
CA LYS A 227 3.19 17.26 37.30
C LYS A 227 2.52 15.90 37.38
N GLY A 228 2.19 15.34 36.22
CA GLY A 228 1.62 13.99 36.13
C GLY A 228 0.10 13.97 36.00
N ASP A 229 -0.55 15.11 36.22
CA ASP A 229 -1.97 15.31 35.91
C ASP A 229 -2.21 15.12 34.42
N VAL A 230 -3.38 14.60 34.09
CA VAL A 230 -3.75 14.27 32.71
C VAL A 230 -5.16 14.75 32.43
N LEU A 231 -5.33 15.48 31.34
CA LEU A 231 -6.60 15.80 30.74
C LEU A 231 -6.65 15.15 29.35
N THR A 232 -7.65 14.29 29.14
CA THR A 232 -7.93 13.71 27.82
C THR A 232 -9.17 14.35 27.25
N ILE A 233 -9.08 14.87 26.03
CA ILE A 233 -10.17 15.57 25.32
C ILE A 233 -10.34 15.00 23.91
N THR A 234 -11.53 15.14 23.34
CA THR A 234 -11.83 14.81 21.93
C THR A 234 -12.40 16.03 21.23
N PHE A 235 -11.98 16.26 19.99
CA PHE A 235 -12.50 17.34 19.17
C PHE A 235 -13.76 16.89 18.43
N ASP A 236 -14.81 17.71 18.49
CA ASP A 236 -15.99 17.62 17.65
C ASP A 236 -15.91 18.70 16.57
N GLY A 237 -15.79 18.27 15.32
CA GLY A 237 -15.65 19.17 14.18
C GLY A 237 -16.93 19.87 13.75
N GLU A 238 -18.11 19.40 14.20
CA GLU A 238 -19.39 20.06 13.95
C GLU A 238 -19.56 21.28 14.85
N ASP A 239 -19.18 21.13 16.13
CA ASP A 239 -19.28 22.19 17.13
C ASP A 239 -18.04 23.10 17.18
N GLY A 240 -16.87 22.62 16.72
CA GLY A 240 -15.59 23.33 16.87
C GLY A 240 -15.11 23.35 18.33
N VAL A 241 -15.40 22.30 19.10
CA VAL A 241 -15.22 22.23 20.55
C VAL A 241 -14.44 20.97 20.94
N TRP A 242 -13.58 21.11 21.95
CA TRP A 242 -12.95 19.99 22.62
C TRP A 242 -13.73 19.57 23.88
N TYR A 243 -14.24 18.35 23.90
CA TYR A 243 -14.96 17.77 25.03
C TYR A 243 -14.05 16.93 25.93
N GLU A 244 -14.14 17.11 27.25
CA GLU A 244 -13.45 16.27 28.23
C GLU A 244 -13.94 14.80 28.16
N ILE A 245 -12.98 13.89 27.99
CA ILE A 245 -13.20 12.44 28.16
C ILE A 245 -12.85 12.04 29.59
N SER A 246 -11.72 12.53 30.12
CA SER A 246 -11.26 12.20 31.46
C SER A 246 -10.27 13.23 32.01
N PHE A 247 -10.24 13.33 33.33
CA PHE A 247 -9.26 14.12 34.06
C PHE A 247 -8.72 13.32 35.25
N THR A 248 -7.41 13.40 35.50
CA THR A 248 -6.75 12.84 36.70
C THR A 248 -5.87 13.90 37.36
N ASP A 249 -5.95 13.96 38.69
CA ASP A 249 -5.14 14.77 39.60
C ASP A 249 -4.26 13.80 40.39
N ASN A 250 -2.97 13.68 40.03
CA ASN A 250 -2.08 12.58 40.42
C ASN A 250 -0.94 13.03 41.36
#